data_AF-A0A1G9YA86-F1
#
_entry.id   AF-A0A1G9YA86-F1
#
_cell.length_a   1.000
_cell.length_b   1.000
_cell.length_c   1.000
_cell.angle_alpha   90.00
_cell.angle_beta   90.00
_cell.angle_gamma   90.00
#
_symmetry.space_group_name_H-M   'P 1'
#
loop_
_entity.id
_entity.type
_entity.pdbx_description
1 polymer ?
#
loop_
_entity_poly.entity_id
_entity_poly.type
_entity_poly.pdbx_seq_one_letter_code
_entity_poly.pdbx_strand_id
1 'polypeptide(L)'
;MKKILALAGALVFSYPVFSQDNTQKLDLRGPVTPANPEYAAYKSYHVTMVLHPNVESSIKSQKGVYSPTDIEGLLNIPGLKKAEKGDFEIRYTVTRFELLEGDNVDKTFDRSPCYYVGIESNMEVLDKAGKPIYKRYATPKVVKYVVPVGSGFQKLAGFVLETNFDALSAEFNATYLYGPTFPKLQFARVEKSKSSKSGFNEKEFNQSVAVFPAVADVDRANWPELFGEAQKYWKGLTEFTDAGDAYLQKRVRFASLYNLATSYLLTGQEKEAEKLLPAIREAEPRSILGRSYSPELENMLRAVTVYRKTSENLTKVDPIAAEPVLPSYKKLETAFRFAEFDGEVTDEDNKTYSGKIRVLSDSPELLDLRGQSAANSGNITLGSLFNNTDVENPTVFVYVADKKKPVRLSLKNIKSVKESDGHAYLVGKIGRGGDLFDASGATNAKRYALLDQLETTGGLTLFREFYPQEDFVLKRNGQDTFYTPPVFTGRRTSLTTFFNTCPAILKNVGSGQYDSSDLSTYRQLLVDYSKSCK
;
A
#
# COMPACT_ATOMS: atom_id res chain seq x y z
N MET A 1 6.02 -22.69 -58.98
CA MET A 1 6.60 -21.44 -58.39
C MET A 1 5.83 -20.15 -58.72
N LYS A 2 4.49 -20.15 -58.89
CA LYS A 2 3.69 -18.90 -59.05
C LYS A 2 2.30 -18.92 -58.38
N LYS A 3 2.03 -19.86 -57.46
CA LYS A 3 0.77 -19.92 -56.69
C LYS A 3 0.93 -19.90 -55.17
N ILE A 4 2.14 -19.70 -54.65
CA ILE A 4 2.40 -19.60 -53.20
C ILE A 4 2.71 -18.15 -52.76
N LEU A 5 3.01 -17.23 -53.69
CA LEU A 5 3.27 -15.81 -53.36
C LEU A 5 2.02 -14.92 -53.25
N ALA A 6 0.82 -15.41 -53.57
CA ALA A 6 -0.41 -14.62 -53.45
C ALA A 6 -1.07 -14.69 -52.06
N LEU A 7 -0.63 -15.59 -51.18
CA LEU A 7 -1.11 -15.67 -49.78
C LEU A 7 -0.28 -14.87 -48.77
N ALA A 8 0.86 -14.30 -49.20
CA ALA A 8 1.71 -13.47 -48.34
C ALA A 8 1.41 -11.96 -48.45
N GLY A 9 0.45 -11.57 -49.31
CA GLY A 9 0.14 -10.15 -49.61
C GLY A 9 -1.16 -9.60 -49.01
N ALA A 10 -1.89 -10.38 -48.20
CA ALA A 10 -3.19 -9.96 -47.62
C ALA A 10 -3.31 -10.19 -46.10
N LEU A 11 -2.18 -10.31 -45.40
CA LEU A 11 -2.11 -10.22 -43.94
C LEU A 11 -1.42 -8.91 -43.54
N VAL A 12 -1.82 -7.80 -44.17
CA VAL A 12 -1.63 -6.48 -43.57
C VAL A 12 -2.66 -6.36 -42.46
N PHE A 13 -2.25 -6.84 -41.28
CA PHE A 13 -2.50 -6.23 -39.98
C PHE A 13 -3.53 -5.09 -39.95
N SER A 14 -4.82 -5.43 -40.04
CA SER A 14 -5.82 -4.74 -39.23
C SER A 14 -5.84 -5.44 -37.88
N TYR A 15 -4.78 -5.21 -37.10
CA TYR A 15 -4.86 -5.39 -35.65
C TYR A 15 -6.13 -4.69 -35.18
N PRO A 16 -6.89 -5.26 -34.23
CA PRO A 16 -7.93 -4.51 -33.57
C PRO A 16 -7.22 -3.34 -32.86
N VAL A 17 -7.26 -2.15 -33.46
CA VAL A 17 -7.00 -0.90 -32.76
C VAL A 17 -8.24 -0.66 -31.91
N PHE A 18 -8.33 -1.44 -30.83
CA PHE A 18 -8.71 -0.88 -29.55
C PHE A 18 -7.60 0.10 -29.18
N SER A 19 -7.58 1.28 -29.81
CA SER A 19 -7.08 2.46 -29.12
C SER A 19 -8.11 2.74 -28.04
N GLN A 20 -8.00 1.95 -26.97
CA GLN A 20 -8.19 2.54 -25.67
C GLN A 20 -7.02 3.48 -25.53
N ASP A 21 -7.34 4.75 -25.59
CA ASP A 21 -6.39 5.79 -25.35
C ASP A 21 -5.88 5.64 -23.90
N ASN A 22 -4.79 4.89 -23.73
CA ASN A 22 -4.09 4.72 -22.45
C ASN A 22 -3.55 6.06 -21.89
N THR A 23 -3.70 7.16 -22.65
CA THR A 23 -3.25 8.51 -22.26
C THR A 23 -4.28 9.27 -21.41
N GLN A 24 -5.52 8.78 -21.27
CA GLN A 24 -6.60 9.48 -20.55
C GLN A 24 -6.96 8.85 -19.21
N LYS A 25 -5.95 8.62 -18.37
CA LYS A 25 -6.11 8.09 -17.01
C LYS A 25 -6.44 9.23 -16.05
N LEU A 26 -7.42 9.04 -15.19
CA LEU A 26 -7.78 10.00 -14.15
C LEU A 26 -7.62 9.37 -12.77
N ASP A 27 -7.00 10.10 -11.85
CA ASP A 27 -6.97 9.72 -10.43
C ASP A 27 -8.16 10.36 -9.74
N LEU A 28 -9.28 9.63 -9.67
CA LEU A 28 -10.52 10.12 -9.05
C LEU A 28 -10.77 9.48 -7.70
N ARG A 29 -11.74 10.04 -6.96
CA ARG A 29 -12.24 9.50 -5.71
C ARG A 29 -13.69 9.05 -5.85
N GLY A 30 -13.99 7.89 -5.30
CA GLY A 30 -15.32 7.29 -5.23
C GLY A 30 -16.29 8.09 -4.35
N PRO A 31 -17.57 7.69 -4.33
CA PRO A 31 -18.69 8.50 -3.84
C PRO A 31 -18.81 8.56 -2.32
N VAL A 32 -18.04 7.78 -1.56
CA VAL A 32 -18.19 7.72 -0.10
C VAL A 32 -17.70 9.04 0.50
N THR A 33 -18.56 9.68 1.27
CA THR A 33 -18.24 10.93 1.97
C THR A 33 -17.11 10.75 2.98
N PRO A 34 -16.27 11.76 3.17
CA PRO A 34 -15.28 11.76 4.24
C PRO A 34 -15.93 11.68 5.63
N ALA A 35 -15.20 11.13 6.60
CA ALA A 35 -15.63 11.06 8.00
C ALA A 35 -15.81 12.47 8.60
N ASN A 36 -14.96 13.43 8.20
CA ASN A 36 -15.12 14.84 8.48
C ASN A 36 -15.34 15.62 7.16
N PRO A 37 -16.58 16.09 6.88
CA PRO A 37 -16.90 16.80 5.64
C PRO A 37 -16.49 18.28 5.63
N GLU A 38 -15.94 18.84 6.71
CA GLU A 38 -15.53 20.25 6.81
C GLU A 38 -14.62 20.68 5.65
N TYR A 39 -13.73 19.79 5.19
CA TYR A 39 -12.77 20.06 4.12
C TYR A 39 -13.15 19.40 2.78
N ALA A 40 -14.37 18.90 2.64
CA ALA A 40 -14.82 18.17 1.45
C ALA A 40 -14.78 19.01 0.15
N ALA A 41 -14.79 20.34 0.29
CA ALA A 41 -14.69 21.29 -0.83
C ALA A 41 -13.25 21.62 -1.23
N TYR A 42 -12.24 21.18 -0.46
CA TYR A 42 -10.84 21.42 -0.79
C TYR A 42 -10.45 20.53 -1.96
N LYS A 43 -9.80 21.13 -2.97
CA LYS A 43 -9.48 20.43 -4.24
C LYS A 43 -8.00 20.43 -4.55
N SER A 44 -7.20 21.14 -3.77
CA SER A 44 -5.79 21.31 -4.06
C SER A 44 -4.92 21.13 -2.83
N TYR A 45 -3.66 20.80 -3.07
CA TYR A 45 -2.66 20.64 -2.03
C TYR A 45 -1.30 21.16 -2.51
N HIS A 46 -0.50 21.60 -1.56
CA HIS A 46 0.92 21.88 -1.73
C HIS A 46 1.71 20.92 -0.85
N VAL A 47 2.81 20.37 -1.34
CA VAL A 47 3.71 19.53 -0.54
C VAL A 47 5.00 20.29 -0.29
N THR A 48 5.28 20.56 0.98
CA THR A 48 6.60 20.97 1.43
C THR A 48 7.36 19.75 1.89
N MET A 49 8.47 19.46 1.21
CA MET A 49 9.29 18.29 1.48
C MET A 49 10.60 18.68 2.17
N VAL A 50 10.87 18.11 3.33
CA VAL A 50 12.14 18.26 4.07
C VAL A 50 12.84 16.92 4.11
N LEU A 51 13.80 16.71 3.21
CA LEU A 51 14.55 15.45 3.12
C LEU A 51 15.84 15.51 3.94
N HIS A 52 16.13 14.41 4.66
CA HIS A 52 17.43 14.22 5.29
C HIS A 52 18.56 14.20 4.23
N PRO A 53 19.72 14.83 4.46
CA PRO A 53 20.83 14.89 3.49
C PRO A 53 21.31 13.52 2.98
N ASN A 54 21.11 12.47 3.79
CA ASN A 54 21.49 11.11 3.39
C ASN A 54 20.70 10.55 2.22
N VAL A 55 19.52 11.10 1.90
CA VAL A 55 18.77 10.69 0.69
C VAL A 55 19.62 10.99 -0.54
N GLU A 56 20.10 12.24 -0.65
CA GLU A 56 20.97 12.66 -1.76
C GLU A 56 22.30 11.93 -1.76
N SER A 57 22.96 11.82 -0.59
CA SER A 57 24.28 11.19 -0.52
C SER A 57 24.23 9.70 -0.86
N SER A 58 23.18 8.98 -0.45
CA SER A 58 22.99 7.56 -0.77
C SER A 58 22.64 7.32 -2.23
N ILE A 59 21.85 8.21 -2.85
CA ILE A 59 21.58 8.15 -4.30
C ILE A 59 22.86 8.35 -5.10
N LYS A 60 23.66 9.36 -4.74
CA LYS A 60 24.93 9.67 -5.42
C LYS A 60 25.98 8.59 -5.21
N SER A 61 26.08 7.99 -4.02
CA SER A 61 27.04 6.90 -3.75
C SER A 61 26.77 5.68 -4.64
N GLN A 62 25.49 5.43 -4.94
CA GLN A 62 25.04 4.38 -5.87
C GLN A 62 25.00 4.83 -7.33
N LYS A 63 25.67 5.94 -7.68
CA LYS A 63 25.75 6.52 -9.04
C LYS A 63 24.39 6.90 -9.65
N GLY A 64 23.37 7.14 -8.82
CA GLY A 64 22.07 7.65 -9.25
C GLY A 64 22.07 9.16 -9.41
N VAL A 65 21.06 9.69 -10.12
CA VAL A 65 20.84 11.13 -10.24
C VAL A 65 19.84 11.56 -9.16
N TYR A 66 20.22 12.52 -8.32
CA TYR A 66 19.32 13.09 -7.33
C TYR A 66 18.59 14.30 -7.93
N SER A 67 17.26 14.31 -7.81
CA SER A 67 16.39 15.42 -8.19
C SER A 67 15.30 15.55 -7.12
N PRO A 68 15.30 16.64 -6.31
CA PRO A 68 14.23 16.85 -5.34
C PRO A 68 12.88 17.04 -6.03
N THR A 69 12.85 17.64 -7.22
CA THR A 69 11.63 17.82 -8.03
C THR A 69 11.06 16.47 -8.49
N ASP A 70 11.90 15.51 -8.87
CA ASP A 70 11.44 14.18 -9.28
C ASP A 70 10.79 13.46 -8.10
N ILE A 71 11.41 13.54 -6.91
CA ILE A 71 10.86 12.93 -5.68
C ILE A 71 9.55 13.61 -5.30
N GLU A 72 9.51 14.94 -5.30
CA GLU A 72 8.30 15.69 -4.99
C GLU A 72 7.16 15.35 -5.96
N GLY A 73 7.48 15.05 -7.23
CA GLY A 73 6.54 14.60 -8.24
C GLY A 73 5.94 13.22 -7.99
N LEU A 74 6.57 12.38 -7.15
CA LEU A 74 6.01 11.09 -6.70
C LEU A 74 4.98 11.27 -5.58
N LEU A 75 5.12 12.32 -4.75
CA LEU A 75 4.28 12.56 -3.58
C LEU A 75 2.92 13.11 -3.99
N ASN A 76 1.99 12.21 -4.29
CA ASN A 76 0.67 12.56 -4.81
C ASN A 76 -0.44 12.21 -3.83
N ILE A 77 -1.42 13.11 -3.71
CA ILE A 77 -2.70 12.81 -3.09
C ILE A 77 -3.74 12.59 -4.20
N PRO A 78 -4.18 11.34 -4.47
CA PRO A 78 -5.12 11.06 -5.55
C PRO A 78 -6.38 11.93 -5.45
N GLY A 79 -6.92 12.41 -6.56
CA GLY A 79 -8.13 13.24 -6.58
C GLY A 79 -7.97 14.69 -6.10
N LEU A 80 -6.78 15.12 -5.70
CA LEU A 80 -6.47 16.53 -5.45
C LEU A 80 -5.47 17.05 -6.49
N LYS A 81 -5.59 18.33 -6.81
CA LYS A 81 -4.68 19.04 -7.72
C LYS A 81 -3.47 19.57 -6.96
N LYS A 82 -2.27 19.22 -7.40
CA LYS A 82 -1.04 19.81 -6.85
C LYS A 82 -0.93 21.27 -7.31
N ALA A 83 -0.64 22.18 -6.38
CA ALA A 83 -0.53 23.61 -6.64
C ALA A 83 0.60 24.25 -5.80
N GLU A 84 1.10 25.43 -6.22
CA GLU A 84 2.07 26.20 -5.43
C GLU A 84 1.48 26.68 -4.10
N LYS A 85 0.18 26.98 -4.09
CA LYS A 85 -0.61 27.29 -2.90
C LYS A 85 -1.88 26.46 -2.93
N GLY A 86 -1.84 25.29 -2.30
CA GLY A 86 -2.97 24.40 -2.18
C GLY A 86 -3.94 24.83 -1.07
N ASP A 87 -5.14 24.26 -1.08
CA ASP A 87 -6.07 24.38 0.05
C ASP A 87 -5.55 23.62 1.27
N PHE A 88 -4.84 22.50 1.06
CA PHE A 88 -4.04 21.83 2.08
C PHE A 88 -2.55 22.16 1.92
N GLU A 89 -1.86 22.38 3.03
CA GLU A 89 -0.40 22.38 3.10
C GLU A 89 0.06 21.07 3.76
N ILE A 90 0.77 20.22 3.01
CA ILE A 90 1.29 18.96 3.51
C ILE A 90 2.79 19.11 3.73
N ARG A 91 3.22 18.97 4.98
CA ARG A 91 4.64 18.95 5.35
C ARG A 91 5.09 17.52 5.55
N TYR A 92 5.90 17.02 4.63
CA TYR A 92 6.52 15.70 4.74
C TYR A 92 7.99 15.85 5.12
N THR A 93 8.33 15.38 6.32
CA THR A 93 9.68 15.50 6.88
C THR A 93 10.30 14.13 7.07
N VAL A 94 11.40 13.86 6.38
CA VAL A 94 12.26 12.69 6.62
C VAL A 94 13.34 13.12 7.60
N THR A 95 13.20 12.73 8.87
CA THR A 95 14.13 13.12 9.94
C THR A 95 15.41 12.30 9.89
N ARG A 96 15.34 11.04 9.44
CA ARG A 96 16.51 10.18 9.23
C ARG A 96 16.32 9.31 8.00
N PHE A 97 17.40 9.12 7.26
CA PHE A 97 17.46 8.20 6.13
C PHE A 97 18.84 7.56 6.10
N GLU A 98 18.92 6.26 5.82
CA GLU A 98 20.20 5.57 5.72
C GLU A 98 20.14 4.41 4.73
N LEU A 99 21.07 4.38 3.79
CA LEU A 99 21.43 3.15 3.07
C LEU A 99 22.50 2.42 3.88
N LEU A 100 22.16 1.26 4.43
CA LEU A 100 23.10 0.48 5.23
C LEU A 100 24.05 -0.26 4.28
N GLU A 101 25.34 -0.10 4.51
CA GLU A 101 26.42 -0.75 3.76
C GLU A 101 27.42 -1.39 4.72
N GLY A 102 28.06 -2.49 4.31
CA GLY A 102 29.10 -3.16 5.09
C GLY A 102 29.13 -4.67 4.87
N ASP A 103 29.99 -5.36 5.62
CA ASP A 103 30.21 -6.81 5.49
C ASP A 103 29.05 -7.65 6.06
N ASN A 104 28.19 -7.06 6.88
CA ASN A 104 27.06 -7.74 7.52
C ASN A 104 25.74 -7.57 6.77
N VAL A 105 25.73 -6.88 5.61
CA VAL A 105 24.52 -6.75 4.78
C VAL A 105 24.75 -7.43 3.44
N ASP A 106 23.77 -8.22 3.02
CA ASP A 106 23.79 -8.81 1.69
C ASP A 106 23.74 -7.71 0.62
N LYS A 107 24.53 -7.86 -0.44
CA LYS A 107 24.45 -7.00 -1.64
C LYS A 107 23.57 -7.60 -2.73
N THR A 108 23.33 -8.91 -2.65
CA THR A 108 22.46 -9.63 -3.57
C THR A 108 21.58 -10.62 -2.83
N PHE A 109 20.38 -10.85 -3.35
CA PHE A 109 19.47 -11.91 -2.94
C PHE A 109 18.99 -12.60 -4.21
N ASP A 110 19.28 -13.90 -4.35
CA ASP A 110 18.92 -14.69 -5.54
C ASP A 110 19.29 -13.97 -6.86
N ARG A 111 20.59 -13.61 -6.96
CA ARG A 111 21.21 -12.91 -8.11
C ARG A 111 20.66 -11.52 -8.42
N SER A 112 19.74 -11.01 -7.60
CA SER A 112 19.14 -9.69 -7.75
C SER A 112 19.77 -8.72 -6.75
N PRO A 113 19.94 -7.43 -7.09
CA PRO A 113 20.43 -6.45 -6.13
C PRO A 113 19.52 -6.37 -4.91
N CYS A 114 20.10 -6.23 -3.73
CA CYS A 114 19.35 -5.92 -2.53
C CYS A 114 19.96 -4.76 -1.75
N TYR A 115 19.10 -4.02 -1.07
CA TYR A 115 19.44 -2.79 -0.37
C TYR A 115 18.74 -2.77 0.98
N TYR A 116 19.44 -2.29 2.00
CA TYR A 116 18.90 -2.15 3.35
C TYR A 116 18.70 -0.66 3.59
N VAL A 117 17.45 -0.23 3.73
CA VAL A 117 17.12 1.19 3.86
C VAL A 117 16.42 1.43 5.20
N GLY A 118 17.00 2.34 5.97
CA GLY A 118 16.42 2.89 7.19
C GLY A 118 15.71 4.21 6.91
N ILE A 119 14.49 4.38 7.44
CA ILE A 119 13.76 5.64 7.36
C ILE A 119 13.05 5.97 8.68
N GLU A 120 13.06 7.25 9.03
CA GLU A 120 12.23 7.86 10.08
C GLU A 120 11.64 9.15 9.50
N SER A 121 10.36 9.38 9.74
CA SER A 121 9.66 10.51 9.13
C SER A 121 8.42 10.91 9.91
N ASN A 122 7.90 12.08 9.60
CA ASN A 122 6.59 12.54 10.04
C ASN A 122 5.88 13.33 8.94
N MET A 123 4.57 13.40 9.05
CA MET A 123 3.73 14.21 8.18
C MET A 123 2.79 15.06 9.02
N GLU A 124 2.68 16.34 8.66
CA GLU A 124 1.70 17.28 9.18
C GLU A 124 0.88 17.83 8.01
N VAL A 125 -0.44 17.93 8.17
CA VAL A 125 -1.31 18.61 7.21
C VAL A 125 -1.97 19.79 7.89
N LEU A 126 -1.89 20.94 7.24
CA LEU A 126 -2.54 22.17 7.65
C LEU A 126 -3.67 22.51 6.68
N ASP A 127 -4.72 23.13 7.20
CA ASP A 127 -5.78 23.72 6.38
C ASP A 127 -5.34 25.02 5.72
N LYS A 128 -6.26 25.64 4.96
CA LYS A 128 -5.99 26.89 4.23
C LYS A 128 -5.71 28.09 5.13
N ALA A 129 -6.08 28.02 6.41
CA ALA A 129 -5.79 29.03 7.43
C ALA A 129 -4.46 28.76 8.16
N GLY A 130 -3.75 27.67 7.83
CA GLY A 130 -2.52 27.26 8.48
C GLY A 130 -2.74 26.58 9.84
N LYS A 131 -3.94 26.09 10.12
CA LYS A 131 -4.22 25.31 11.34
C LYS A 131 -3.84 23.85 11.10
N PRO A 132 -3.04 23.21 11.98
CA PRO A 132 -2.80 21.79 11.90
C PRO A 132 -4.10 21.00 12.10
N ILE A 133 -4.40 20.13 11.14
CA ILE A 133 -5.59 19.27 11.17
C ILE A 133 -5.22 17.79 11.21
N TYR A 134 -3.99 17.42 10.84
CA TYR A 134 -3.56 16.03 10.84
C TYR A 134 -2.07 15.91 11.13
N LYS A 135 -1.67 14.89 11.91
CA LYS A 135 -0.25 14.59 12.17
C LYS A 135 0.00 13.10 12.38
N ARG A 136 1.01 12.55 11.72
CA ARG A 136 1.48 11.15 11.91
C ARG A 136 3.00 11.05 11.89
N TYR A 137 3.50 9.96 12.47
CA TYR A 137 4.92 9.64 12.58
C TYR A 137 5.18 8.22 12.09
N ALA A 138 6.30 8.02 11.42
CA ALA A 138 6.89 6.72 11.16
C ALA A 138 8.14 6.58 12.03
N THR A 139 8.11 5.66 12.99
CA THR A 139 9.26 5.36 13.85
C THR A 139 10.43 4.83 13.02
N PRO A 140 11.68 4.92 13.51
CA PRO A 140 12.84 4.43 12.76
C PRO A 140 12.71 2.93 12.47
N LYS A 141 12.66 2.56 11.19
CA LYS A 141 12.55 1.18 10.71
C LYS A 141 13.54 0.90 9.60
N VAL A 142 14.06 -0.32 9.54
CA VAL A 142 14.93 -0.81 8.46
C VAL A 142 14.20 -1.91 7.70
N VAL A 143 14.30 -1.85 6.37
CA VAL A 143 13.74 -2.86 5.47
C VAL A 143 14.79 -3.26 4.44
N LYS A 144 14.87 -4.57 4.16
CA LYS A 144 15.66 -5.16 3.09
C LYS A 144 14.81 -5.24 1.82
N TYR A 145 15.18 -4.48 0.81
CA TYR A 145 14.51 -4.46 -0.49
C TYR A 145 15.28 -5.30 -1.49
N VAL A 146 14.59 -6.23 -2.15
CA VAL A 146 15.11 -6.94 -3.32
C VAL A 146 14.52 -6.29 -4.56
N VAL A 147 15.37 -5.79 -5.46
CA VAL A 147 14.91 -5.03 -6.63
C VAL A 147 15.18 -5.79 -7.94
N PRO A 148 14.41 -5.51 -9.01
CA PRO A 148 14.72 -6.05 -10.33
C PRO A 148 16.16 -5.72 -10.77
N VAL A 149 16.80 -6.66 -11.47
CA VAL A 149 18.11 -6.43 -12.08
C VAL A 149 18.02 -5.23 -13.03
N GLY A 150 18.96 -4.29 -12.90
CA GLY A 150 18.97 -3.04 -13.66
C GLY A 150 18.12 -1.91 -13.09
N SER A 151 17.37 -2.15 -12.00
CA SER A 151 16.77 -1.07 -11.22
C SER A 151 17.84 -0.41 -10.34
N GLY A 152 18.16 0.85 -10.61
CA GLY A 152 19.11 1.61 -9.80
C GLY A 152 18.53 2.02 -8.43
N PHE A 153 19.40 2.25 -7.45
CA PHE A 153 19.01 2.67 -6.10
C PHE A 153 18.17 3.96 -6.09
N GLN A 154 18.36 4.89 -7.04
CA GLN A 154 17.50 6.08 -7.21
C GLN A 154 16.01 5.73 -7.28
N LYS A 155 15.64 4.72 -8.08
CA LYS A 155 14.24 4.27 -8.21
C LYS A 155 13.71 3.68 -6.92
N LEU A 156 14.57 2.92 -6.22
CA LEU A 156 14.22 2.38 -4.90
C LEU A 156 14.01 3.49 -3.87
N ALA A 157 14.91 4.47 -3.80
CA ALA A 157 14.79 5.59 -2.88
C ALA A 157 13.49 6.37 -3.12
N GLY A 158 13.15 6.64 -4.39
CA GLY A 158 11.85 7.21 -4.76
C GLY A 158 10.67 6.36 -4.26
N PHE A 159 10.70 5.05 -4.52
CA PHE A 159 9.67 4.11 -4.04
C PHE A 159 9.53 4.09 -2.52
N VAL A 160 10.64 4.11 -1.77
CA VAL A 160 10.64 4.12 -0.29
C VAL A 160 9.97 5.39 0.22
N LEU A 161 10.32 6.55 -0.34
CA LEU A 161 9.74 7.85 0.05
C LEU A 161 8.26 7.95 -0.32
N GLU A 162 7.88 7.54 -1.53
CA GLU A 162 6.48 7.50 -1.99
C GLU A 162 5.63 6.59 -1.10
N THR A 163 6.07 5.35 -0.88
CA THR A 163 5.34 4.38 -0.04
C THR A 163 5.23 4.86 1.41
N ASN A 164 6.26 5.52 1.94
CA ASN A 164 6.23 6.07 3.29
C ASN A 164 5.28 7.28 3.40
N PHE A 165 5.24 8.15 2.39
CA PHE A 165 4.29 9.24 2.29
C PHE A 165 2.84 8.73 2.17
N ASP A 166 2.60 7.74 1.32
CA ASP A 166 1.28 7.10 1.15
C ASP A 166 0.80 6.47 2.46
N ALA A 167 1.70 5.81 3.18
CA ALA A 167 1.40 5.23 4.49
C ALA A 167 1.02 6.31 5.51
N LEU A 168 1.77 7.42 5.57
CA LEU A 168 1.48 8.53 6.47
C LEU A 168 0.21 9.30 6.07
N SER A 169 -0.16 9.33 4.80
CA SER A 169 -1.34 10.08 4.31
C SER A 169 -2.62 9.25 4.22
N ALA A 170 -2.56 7.94 4.45
CA ALA A 170 -3.70 7.04 4.30
C ALA A 170 -4.91 7.42 5.17
N GLU A 171 -4.71 7.70 6.46
CA GLU A 171 -5.83 8.10 7.34
C GLU A 171 -6.29 9.52 7.07
N PHE A 172 -5.40 10.43 6.67
CA PHE A 172 -5.79 11.76 6.19
C PHE A 172 -6.75 11.64 5.00
N ASN A 173 -6.36 10.83 4.01
CA ASN A 173 -7.16 10.52 2.83
C ASN A 173 -8.53 9.97 3.19
N ALA A 174 -8.58 9.11 4.22
CA ALA A 174 -9.80 8.46 4.62
C ALA A 174 -10.71 9.32 5.53
N THR A 175 -10.11 10.26 6.27
CA THR A 175 -10.82 11.14 7.21
C THR A 175 -11.41 12.35 6.51
N TYR A 176 -10.67 13.00 5.61
CA TYR A 176 -11.00 14.32 5.09
C TYR A 176 -11.42 14.34 3.62
N LEU A 177 -11.13 13.27 2.88
CA LEU A 177 -11.41 13.22 1.44
C LEU A 177 -12.42 12.13 1.12
N TYR A 178 -13.13 12.33 0.01
CA TYR A 178 -13.99 11.29 -0.54
C TYR A 178 -13.20 10.03 -0.87
N GLY A 179 -13.86 8.88 -0.88
CA GLY A 179 -13.19 7.65 -1.28
C GLY A 179 -14.12 6.53 -1.74
N PRO A 180 -13.54 5.36 -2.05
CA PRO A 180 -12.11 5.06 -2.10
C PRO A 180 -11.40 5.79 -3.25
N THR A 181 -10.08 5.77 -3.32
CA THR A 181 -9.34 6.25 -4.50
C THR A 181 -9.51 5.27 -5.67
N PHE A 182 -9.73 5.79 -6.87
CA PHE A 182 -9.73 5.06 -8.13
C PHE A 182 -8.57 5.55 -8.99
N PRO A 183 -7.33 5.08 -8.69
CA PRO A 183 -6.17 5.50 -9.45
C PRO A 183 -6.27 4.98 -10.89
N LYS A 184 -5.87 5.81 -11.85
CA LYS A 184 -5.83 5.49 -13.27
C LYS A 184 -7.18 5.00 -13.82
N LEU A 185 -8.28 5.54 -13.30
CA LEU A 185 -9.63 5.25 -13.77
C LEU A 185 -9.70 5.45 -15.29
N GLN A 186 -10.26 4.44 -15.96
CA GLN A 186 -10.45 4.44 -17.40
C GLN A 186 -11.89 4.79 -17.75
N PHE A 187 -12.07 5.31 -18.96
CA PHE A 187 -13.38 5.50 -19.59
C PHE A 187 -13.27 5.14 -21.07
N ALA A 188 -14.36 4.68 -21.65
CA ALA A 188 -14.38 4.11 -22.99
C ALA A 188 -14.71 5.18 -24.03
N ARG A 189 -13.86 5.30 -25.04
CA ARG A 189 -14.11 6.05 -26.27
C ARG A 189 -14.44 5.09 -27.41
N VAL A 190 -15.16 5.58 -28.40
CA VAL A 190 -15.47 4.80 -29.61
C VAL A 190 -14.64 5.37 -30.76
N GLU A 191 -14.00 4.45 -31.49
CA GLU A 191 -13.34 4.75 -32.75
C GLU A 191 -13.97 3.90 -33.85
N LYS A 192 -14.26 4.55 -34.96
CA LYS A 192 -14.84 3.99 -36.16
C LYS A 192 -13.74 3.78 -37.19
N SER A 193 -13.68 2.58 -37.74
CA SER A 193 -12.77 2.29 -38.84
C SER A 193 -13.11 3.17 -40.05
N LYS A 194 -12.09 3.61 -40.80
CA LYS A 194 -12.27 4.28 -42.11
C LYS A 194 -13.07 3.42 -43.09
N SER A 195 -13.09 2.10 -42.92
CA SER A 195 -13.85 1.15 -43.75
C SER A 195 -15.28 0.88 -43.23
N SER A 196 -15.65 1.42 -42.07
CA SER A 196 -16.99 1.22 -41.49
C SER A 196 -18.05 1.96 -42.32
N LYS A 197 -19.11 1.25 -42.67
CA LYS A 197 -20.28 1.81 -43.39
C LYS A 197 -21.37 2.33 -42.44
N SER A 198 -21.14 2.25 -41.14
CA SER A 198 -22.07 2.72 -40.12
C SER A 198 -22.42 4.20 -40.28
N GLY A 199 -23.63 4.60 -39.93
CA GLY A 199 -24.03 6.01 -39.78
C GLY A 199 -23.64 6.62 -38.42
N PHE A 200 -23.08 5.84 -37.50
CA PHE A 200 -22.79 6.27 -36.13
C PHE A 200 -21.82 7.45 -36.08
N ASN A 201 -22.16 8.43 -35.24
CA ASN A 201 -21.40 9.65 -35.01
C ASN A 201 -20.43 9.48 -33.83
N GLU A 202 -19.23 8.97 -34.10
CA GLU A 202 -18.20 8.77 -33.08
C GLU A 202 -17.74 10.08 -32.40
N LYS A 203 -17.84 11.21 -33.10
CA LYS A 203 -17.37 12.50 -32.58
C LYS A 203 -18.29 13.01 -31.48
N GLU A 204 -19.60 12.92 -31.71
CA GLU A 204 -20.62 13.24 -30.72
C GLU A 204 -20.52 12.31 -29.51
N PHE A 205 -20.33 11.00 -29.75
CA PHE A 205 -20.09 10.05 -28.66
C PHE A 205 -18.87 10.47 -27.83
N ASN A 206 -17.73 10.71 -28.47
CA ASN A 206 -16.51 11.08 -27.75
C ASN A 206 -16.58 12.46 -27.09
N GLN A 207 -17.43 13.37 -27.60
CA GLN A 207 -17.72 14.64 -26.94
C GLN A 207 -18.49 14.42 -25.63
N SER A 208 -19.46 13.50 -25.60
CA SER A 208 -20.16 13.13 -24.35
C SER A 208 -19.22 12.56 -23.28
N VAL A 209 -18.11 11.93 -23.68
CA VAL A 209 -17.09 11.34 -22.78
C VAL A 209 -16.19 12.40 -22.15
N ALA A 210 -16.12 13.61 -22.72
CA ALA A 210 -15.30 14.71 -22.19
C ALA A 210 -15.76 15.21 -20.81
N VAL A 211 -16.92 14.78 -20.32
CA VAL A 211 -17.37 15.04 -18.94
C VAL A 211 -16.46 14.41 -17.89
N PHE A 212 -15.81 13.27 -18.18
CA PHE A 212 -14.92 12.60 -17.23
C PHE A 212 -13.69 13.45 -16.85
N PRO A 213 -12.87 13.97 -17.79
CA PRO A 213 -11.76 14.85 -17.41
C PRO A 213 -12.22 16.18 -16.78
N ALA A 214 -13.41 16.66 -17.13
CA ALA A 214 -13.96 17.91 -16.57
C ALA A 214 -14.29 17.81 -15.07
N VAL A 215 -14.50 16.61 -14.51
CA VAL A 215 -14.85 16.44 -13.09
C VAL A 215 -13.78 16.98 -12.14
N ALA A 216 -12.52 17.07 -12.58
CA ALA A 216 -11.41 17.55 -11.76
C ALA A 216 -11.58 19.03 -11.34
N ASP A 217 -12.29 19.82 -12.15
CA ASP A 217 -12.51 21.25 -11.91
C ASP A 217 -13.91 21.55 -11.34
N VAL A 218 -14.80 20.55 -11.24
CA VAL A 218 -16.21 20.74 -10.83
C VAL A 218 -16.44 20.21 -9.42
N ASP A 219 -17.19 20.97 -8.61
CA ASP A 219 -17.57 20.52 -7.27
C ASP A 219 -18.36 19.22 -7.34
N ARG A 220 -18.08 18.32 -6.39
CA ARG A 220 -18.73 17.00 -6.37
C ARG A 220 -20.26 17.09 -6.30
N ALA A 221 -20.78 18.10 -5.61
CA ALA A 221 -22.21 18.37 -5.54
C ALA A 221 -22.86 18.59 -6.92
N ASN A 222 -22.08 19.06 -7.91
CA ASN A 222 -22.52 19.36 -9.26
C ASN A 222 -22.23 18.24 -10.26
N TRP A 223 -21.59 17.13 -9.83
CA TRP A 223 -21.34 15.98 -10.71
C TRP A 223 -22.62 15.36 -11.29
N PRO A 224 -23.74 15.23 -10.56
CA PRO A 224 -24.99 14.71 -11.14
C PRO A 224 -25.47 15.53 -12.35
N GLU A 225 -25.33 16.86 -12.29
CA GLU A 225 -25.67 17.75 -13.40
C GLU A 225 -24.69 17.59 -14.56
N LEU A 226 -23.38 17.61 -14.27
CA LEU A 226 -22.31 17.44 -15.26
C LEU A 226 -22.46 16.12 -16.05
N PHE A 227 -22.79 15.02 -15.38
CA PHE A 227 -22.99 13.72 -16.02
C PHE A 227 -24.38 13.55 -16.63
N GLY A 228 -25.38 14.34 -16.27
CA GLY A 228 -26.79 14.06 -16.54
C GLY A 228 -27.13 13.85 -18.03
N GLU A 229 -26.69 14.76 -18.90
CA GLU A 229 -26.93 14.65 -20.34
C GLU A 229 -26.14 13.50 -20.98
N ALA A 230 -24.89 13.29 -20.55
CA ALA A 230 -24.07 12.18 -21.02
C ALA A 230 -24.66 10.82 -20.60
N GLN A 231 -25.18 10.71 -19.38
CA GLN A 231 -25.87 9.52 -18.88
C GLN A 231 -27.13 9.20 -19.70
N LYS A 232 -27.96 10.20 -20.01
CA LYS A 232 -29.13 10.02 -20.89
C LYS A 232 -28.72 9.53 -22.28
N TYR A 233 -27.68 10.15 -22.84
CA TYR A 233 -27.14 9.78 -24.16
C TYR A 233 -26.61 8.33 -24.18
N TRP A 234 -25.75 7.95 -23.24
CA TRP A 234 -25.22 6.58 -23.15
C TRP A 234 -26.31 5.55 -22.88
N LYS A 235 -27.30 5.88 -22.03
CA LYS A 235 -28.45 5.01 -21.78
C LYS A 235 -29.24 4.73 -23.07
N GLY A 236 -29.37 5.72 -23.97
CA GLY A 236 -29.99 5.53 -25.28
C GLY A 236 -29.20 4.60 -26.23
N LEU A 237 -27.92 4.36 -25.94
CA LEU A 237 -27.01 3.57 -26.78
C LEU A 237 -26.72 2.17 -26.23
N THR A 238 -27.27 1.79 -25.07
CA THR A 238 -27.05 0.44 -24.49
C THR A 238 -27.61 -0.67 -25.37
N GLU A 239 -28.68 -0.38 -26.10
CA GLU A 239 -29.32 -1.30 -27.06
C GLU A 239 -29.00 -0.95 -28.51
N PHE A 240 -28.03 -0.07 -28.77
CA PHE A 240 -27.69 0.42 -30.12
C PHE A 240 -27.55 -0.73 -31.13
N THR A 241 -28.23 -0.65 -32.27
CA THR A 241 -28.15 -1.64 -33.35
C THR A 241 -27.57 -1.02 -34.60
N ASP A 242 -26.71 -1.76 -35.28
CA ASP A 242 -26.14 -1.34 -36.56
C ASP A 242 -25.97 -2.53 -37.49
N ALA A 243 -26.91 -2.65 -38.44
CA ALA A 243 -26.90 -3.71 -39.44
C ALA A 243 -25.70 -3.62 -40.40
N GLY A 244 -25.05 -2.45 -40.51
CA GLY A 244 -23.90 -2.23 -41.37
C GLY A 244 -22.55 -2.50 -40.72
N ASP A 245 -22.50 -2.62 -39.38
CA ASP A 245 -21.26 -2.84 -38.63
C ASP A 245 -21.51 -3.48 -37.25
N ALA A 246 -21.65 -4.80 -37.22
CA ALA A 246 -21.86 -5.57 -35.98
C ALA A 246 -20.70 -5.44 -34.97
N TYR A 247 -19.49 -5.10 -35.44
CA TYR A 247 -18.34 -4.90 -34.57
C TYR A 247 -18.43 -3.55 -33.85
N LEU A 248 -18.71 -2.48 -34.60
CA LEU A 248 -18.96 -1.15 -34.02
C LEU A 248 -20.16 -1.18 -33.08
N GLN A 249 -21.23 -1.90 -33.44
CA GLN A 249 -22.39 -2.09 -32.57
C GLN A 249 -21.99 -2.56 -31.17
N LYS A 250 -21.20 -3.64 -31.08
CA LYS A 250 -20.72 -4.17 -29.79
C LYS A 250 -19.86 -3.16 -29.03
N ARG A 251 -18.97 -2.44 -29.73
CA ARG A 251 -18.13 -1.41 -29.10
C ARG A 251 -18.93 -0.26 -28.52
N VAL A 252 -19.93 0.24 -29.26
CA VAL A 252 -20.80 1.32 -28.80
C VAL A 252 -21.60 0.89 -27.58
N ARG A 253 -22.21 -0.31 -27.61
CA ARG A 253 -22.96 -0.84 -26.47
C ARG A 253 -22.08 -0.97 -25.23
N PHE A 254 -20.92 -1.63 -25.36
CA PHE A 254 -19.97 -1.78 -24.25
C PHE A 254 -19.50 -0.44 -23.70
N ALA A 255 -19.04 0.47 -24.56
CA ALA A 255 -18.53 1.78 -24.14
C ALA A 255 -19.62 2.59 -23.42
N SER A 256 -20.85 2.57 -23.94
CA SER A 256 -21.99 3.24 -23.32
C SER A 256 -22.33 2.65 -21.95
N LEU A 257 -22.42 1.31 -21.85
CA LEU A 257 -22.70 0.61 -20.59
C LEU A 257 -21.61 0.87 -19.54
N TYR A 258 -20.34 0.76 -19.93
CA TYR A 258 -19.19 0.97 -19.04
C TYR A 258 -19.14 2.42 -18.54
N ASN A 259 -19.22 3.41 -19.44
CA ASN A 259 -19.22 4.82 -19.06
C ASN A 259 -20.42 5.17 -18.18
N LEU A 260 -21.61 4.65 -18.51
CA LEU A 260 -22.82 4.84 -17.74
C LEU A 260 -22.65 4.28 -16.31
N ALA A 261 -22.19 3.03 -16.18
CA ALA A 261 -21.98 2.41 -14.87
C ALA A 261 -20.90 3.12 -14.05
N THR A 262 -19.77 3.50 -14.66
CA THR A 262 -18.73 4.29 -13.99
C THR A 262 -19.27 5.63 -13.51
N SER A 263 -20.05 6.34 -14.32
CA SER A 263 -20.65 7.62 -13.92
C SER A 263 -21.69 7.47 -12.80
N TYR A 264 -22.51 6.41 -12.83
CA TYR A 264 -23.42 6.08 -11.73
C TYR A 264 -22.65 5.82 -10.44
N LEU A 265 -21.57 5.05 -10.50
CA LEU A 265 -20.73 4.81 -9.33
C LEU A 265 -20.12 6.11 -8.78
N LEU A 266 -19.55 6.96 -9.64
CA LEU A 266 -18.96 8.24 -9.22
C LEU A 266 -19.96 9.20 -8.57
N THR A 267 -21.23 9.13 -8.98
CA THR A 267 -22.35 9.94 -8.47
C THR A 267 -23.12 9.26 -7.32
N GLY A 268 -22.63 8.15 -6.78
CA GLY A 268 -23.22 7.47 -5.62
C GLY A 268 -24.42 6.56 -5.93
N GLN A 269 -24.72 6.32 -7.22
CA GLN A 269 -25.79 5.45 -7.69
C GLN A 269 -25.29 3.99 -7.84
N GLU A 270 -24.71 3.44 -6.78
CA GLU A 270 -24.01 2.13 -6.82
C GLU A 270 -24.90 0.98 -7.30
N LYS A 271 -26.17 0.95 -6.85
CA LYS A 271 -27.13 -0.08 -7.26
C LYS A 271 -27.44 -0.03 -8.76
N GLU A 272 -27.45 1.16 -9.35
CA GLU A 272 -27.68 1.31 -10.79
C GLU A 272 -26.43 0.89 -11.58
N ALA A 273 -25.23 1.21 -11.08
CA ALA A 273 -23.99 0.71 -11.66
C ALA A 273 -23.91 -0.83 -11.61
N GLU A 274 -24.25 -1.45 -10.48
CA GLU A 274 -24.23 -2.91 -10.29
C GLU A 274 -25.19 -3.64 -11.23
N LYS A 275 -26.40 -3.09 -11.45
CA LYS A 275 -27.39 -3.67 -12.39
C LYS A 275 -26.87 -3.75 -13.83
N LEU A 276 -25.91 -2.91 -14.22
CA LEU A 276 -25.36 -2.90 -15.58
C LEU A 276 -24.27 -3.96 -15.79
N LEU A 277 -23.72 -4.56 -14.72
CA LEU A 277 -22.63 -5.55 -14.82
C LEU A 277 -22.93 -6.73 -15.75
N PRO A 278 -24.12 -7.39 -15.70
CA PRO A 278 -24.42 -8.49 -16.62
C PRO A 278 -24.39 -8.06 -18.09
N ALA A 279 -24.96 -6.90 -18.41
CA ALA A 279 -24.97 -6.36 -19.77
C ALA A 279 -23.57 -5.95 -20.23
N ILE A 280 -22.73 -5.41 -19.33
CA ILE A 280 -21.33 -5.10 -19.62
C ILE A 280 -20.58 -6.38 -19.98
N ARG A 281 -20.70 -7.44 -19.19
CA ARG A 281 -20.04 -8.75 -19.44
C ARG A 281 -20.48 -9.38 -20.77
N GLU A 282 -21.74 -9.20 -21.15
CA GLU A 282 -22.27 -9.70 -22.42
C GLU A 282 -21.76 -8.89 -23.62
N ALA A 283 -21.75 -7.56 -23.50
CA ALA A 283 -21.30 -6.65 -24.54
C ALA A 283 -19.76 -6.59 -24.65
N GLU A 284 -19.04 -7.04 -23.62
CA GLU A 284 -17.60 -6.95 -23.50
C GLU A 284 -16.88 -7.65 -24.68
N PRO A 285 -16.08 -6.90 -25.45
CA PRO A 285 -15.27 -7.51 -26.48
C PRO A 285 -14.22 -8.42 -25.86
N ARG A 286 -14.24 -9.71 -26.22
CA ARG A 286 -13.19 -10.64 -25.82
C ARG A 286 -11.86 -10.22 -26.48
N SER A 287 -10.94 -9.65 -25.72
CA SER A 287 -9.61 -9.35 -26.25
C SER A 287 -8.81 -10.65 -26.40
N ILE A 288 -8.03 -10.77 -27.48
CA ILE A 288 -7.10 -11.90 -27.71
C ILE A 288 -6.00 -11.93 -26.63
N LEU A 289 -5.80 -10.81 -25.91
CA LEU A 289 -4.86 -10.66 -24.79
C LEU A 289 -5.51 -10.88 -23.41
N GLY A 290 -6.76 -11.34 -23.32
CA GLY A 290 -7.41 -11.74 -22.07
C GLY A 290 -7.74 -10.61 -21.08
N ARG A 291 -7.57 -9.34 -21.45
CA ARG A 291 -8.01 -8.21 -20.61
C ARG A 291 -9.53 -8.05 -20.68
N SER A 292 -10.12 -8.00 -19.49
CA SER A 292 -11.53 -7.72 -19.24
C SER A 292 -11.62 -6.54 -18.26
N TYR A 293 -12.55 -5.62 -18.53
CA TYR A 293 -12.87 -4.41 -17.80
C TYR A 293 -14.00 -4.63 -16.79
N SER A 294 -14.81 -5.68 -16.96
CA SER A 294 -15.83 -6.02 -15.96
C SER A 294 -15.25 -6.28 -14.55
N PRO A 295 -14.09 -6.95 -14.38
CA PRO A 295 -13.40 -7.04 -13.10
C PRO A 295 -13.00 -5.69 -12.49
N GLU A 296 -12.67 -4.68 -13.30
CA GLU A 296 -12.28 -3.36 -12.80
C GLU A 296 -13.46 -2.67 -12.11
N LEU A 297 -14.61 -2.61 -12.77
CA LEU A 297 -15.82 -2.00 -12.21
C LEU A 297 -16.33 -2.77 -10.98
N GLU A 298 -16.27 -4.10 -11.01
CA GLU A 298 -16.57 -4.94 -9.84
C GLU A 298 -15.66 -4.66 -8.65
N ASN A 299 -14.35 -4.49 -8.91
CA ASN A 299 -13.38 -4.12 -7.89
C ASN A 299 -13.67 -2.72 -7.34
N MET A 300 -14.06 -1.75 -8.18
CA MET A 300 -14.45 -0.42 -7.74
C MET A 300 -15.69 -0.46 -6.84
N LEU A 301 -16.75 -1.18 -7.24
CA LEU A 301 -17.98 -1.37 -6.43
C LEU A 301 -17.67 -2.03 -5.08
N ARG A 302 -16.81 -3.06 -5.10
CA ARG A 302 -16.32 -3.71 -3.88
C ARG A 302 -15.54 -2.75 -3.01
N ALA A 303 -14.64 -1.95 -3.59
CA ALA A 303 -13.85 -0.96 -2.89
C ALA A 303 -14.75 0.10 -2.22
N VAL A 304 -15.82 0.57 -2.88
CA VAL A 304 -16.81 1.48 -2.28
C VAL A 304 -17.45 0.86 -1.04
N THR A 305 -17.89 -0.39 -1.15
CA THR A 305 -18.53 -1.11 -0.05
C THR A 305 -17.59 -1.28 1.14
N VAL A 306 -16.33 -1.66 0.88
CA VAL A 306 -15.30 -1.82 1.92
C VAL A 306 -14.94 -0.48 2.55
N TYR A 307 -14.77 0.56 1.74
CA TYR A 307 -14.38 1.89 2.19
C TYR A 307 -15.47 2.54 3.04
N ARG A 308 -16.76 2.40 2.69
CA ARG A 308 -17.88 2.88 3.51
C ARG A 308 -17.85 2.32 4.92
N LYS A 309 -17.69 1.00 5.05
CA LYS A 309 -17.50 0.33 6.35
C LYS A 309 -16.21 0.76 7.05
N THR A 310 -15.25 1.32 6.32
CA THR A 310 -13.97 1.77 6.88
C THR A 310 -14.07 3.18 7.45
N SER A 311 -14.62 4.10 6.66
CA SER A 311 -14.82 5.52 6.98
C SER A 311 -15.62 5.75 8.26
N GLU A 312 -16.67 4.95 8.51
CA GLU A 312 -17.52 5.07 9.71
C GLU A 312 -16.72 5.01 11.03
N ASN A 313 -15.60 4.29 11.05
CA ASN A 313 -14.83 4.04 12.28
C ASN A 313 -13.68 5.04 12.49
N LEU A 314 -13.32 5.81 11.46
CA LEU A 314 -12.24 6.80 11.52
C LEU A 314 -12.61 8.04 12.33
N THR A 315 -13.90 8.30 12.54
CA THR A 315 -14.41 9.38 13.42
C THR A 315 -13.93 9.27 14.87
N LYS A 316 -13.40 8.10 15.28
CA LYS A 316 -12.93 7.81 16.63
C LYS A 316 -11.41 7.94 16.82
N VAL A 317 -10.67 8.18 15.74
CA VAL A 317 -9.21 8.30 15.77
C VAL A 317 -8.83 9.77 15.90
N ASP A 318 -7.91 10.10 16.81
CA ASP A 318 -7.38 11.45 16.91
C ASP A 318 -6.59 11.79 15.63
N PRO A 319 -6.98 12.83 14.88
CA PRO A 319 -6.27 13.18 13.67
C PRO A 319 -4.87 13.76 13.96
N ILE A 320 -4.57 14.21 15.18
CA ILE A 320 -3.24 14.68 15.59
C ILE A 320 -2.62 13.65 16.54
N ALA A 321 -1.79 12.76 16.01
CA ALA A 321 -1.13 11.76 16.84
C ALA A 321 -0.11 12.43 17.78
N ALA A 322 -0.02 11.92 19.01
CA ALA A 322 1.09 12.23 19.90
C ALA A 322 2.41 11.70 19.33
N GLU A 323 3.52 12.39 19.62
CA GLU A 323 4.84 11.95 19.21
C GLU A 323 5.20 10.61 19.88
N PRO A 324 5.75 9.63 19.12
CA PRO A 324 6.06 8.32 19.67
C PRO A 324 7.20 8.40 20.69
N VAL A 325 7.03 7.74 21.84
CA VAL A 325 8.08 7.58 22.84
C VAL A 325 9.03 6.45 22.43
N LEU A 326 10.15 6.81 21.82
CA LEU A 326 11.18 5.86 21.37
C LEU A 326 12.07 5.38 22.52
N PRO A 327 12.54 4.11 22.49
CA PRO A 327 13.57 3.64 23.41
C PRO A 327 14.90 4.38 23.19
N SER A 328 15.77 4.35 24.19
CA SER A 328 17.05 5.09 24.18
C SER A 328 17.91 4.80 22.95
N TYR A 329 18.05 3.51 22.58
CA TYR A 329 18.90 3.11 21.45
C TYR A 329 18.39 3.67 20.10
N LYS A 330 17.07 3.86 19.93
CA LYS A 330 16.52 4.41 18.68
C LYS A 330 16.78 5.90 18.51
N LYS A 331 17.14 6.60 19.59
CA LYS A 331 17.56 8.00 19.55
C LYS A 331 19.02 8.17 19.12
N LEU A 332 19.79 7.08 19.06
CA LEU A 332 21.19 7.09 18.64
C LEU A 332 21.33 7.09 17.11
N GLU A 333 22.43 7.64 16.59
CA GLU A 333 22.76 7.60 15.16
C GLU A 333 22.83 6.18 14.60
N THR A 334 23.17 5.20 15.45
CA THR A 334 23.29 3.78 15.09
C THR A 334 21.96 3.02 15.08
N ALA A 335 20.82 3.68 15.33
CA ALA A 335 19.51 3.02 15.47
C ALA A 335 19.11 2.10 14.31
N PHE A 336 19.56 2.39 13.09
CA PHE A 336 19.33 1.52 11.94
C PHE A 336 20.36 0.39 11.80
N ARG A 337 21.52 0.47 12.46
CA ARG A 337 22.60 -0.51 12.30
C ARG A 337 22.54 -1.58 13.38
N PHE A 338 22.32 -1.17 14.62
CA PHE A 338 22.27 -2.07 15.76
C PHE A 338 21.63 -1.43 17.00
N ALA A 339 21.06 -2.28 17.85
CA ALA A 339 20.80 -1.94 19.25
C ALA A 339 22.01 -2.35 20.10
N GLU A 340 22.40 -1.52 21.07
CA GLU A 340 23.48 -1.83 22.02
C GLU A 340 23.07 -1.45 23.44
N PHE A 341 23.30 -2.37 24.37
CA PHE A 341 22.99 -2.23 25.79
C PHE A 341 23.86 -3.18 26.62
N ASP A 342 24.03 -2.89 27.90
CA ASP A 342 24.80 -3.74 28.82
C ASP A 342 23.87 -4.78 29.48
N GLY A 343 24.30 -6.04 29.56
CA GLY A 343 23.45 -7.08 30.12
C GLY A 343 24.00 -8.50 29.98
N GLU A 344 23.10 -9.48 29.91
CA GLU A 344 23.40 -10.90 29.79
C GLU A 344 22.57 -11.55 28.67
N VAL A 345 23.20 -12.46 27.93
CA VAL A 345 22.55 -13.31 26.93
C VAL A 345 22.66 -14.75 27.37
N THR A 346 21.54 -15.46 27.38
CA THR A 346 21.49 -16.91 27.63
C THR A 346 21.13 -17.63 26.34
N ASP A 347 21.98 -18.56 25.89
CA ASP A 347 21.71 -19.38 24.71
C ASP A 347 20.80 -20.59 25.04
N GLU A 348 20.37 -21.30 24.00
CA GLU A 348 19.53 -22.51 24.12
C GLU A 348 20.18 -23.64 24.93
N ASP A 349 21.53 -23.66 25.00
CA ASP A 349 22.30 -24.61 25.81
C ASP A 349 22.42 -24.17 27.28
N ASN A 350 21.71 -23.11 27.68
CA ASN A 350 21.74 -22.46 29.00
C ASN A 350 23.11 -21.86 29.38
N LYS A 351 23.97 -21.56 28.41
CA LYS A 351 25.21 -20.84 28.66
C LYS A 351 24.95 -19.34 28.63
N THR A 352 25.41 -18.68 29.69
CA THR A 352 25.23 -17.23 29.89
C THR A 352 26.50 -16.47 29.51
N TYR A 353 26.33 -15.35 28.81
CA TYR A 353 27.38 -14.42 28.45
C TYR A 353 27.01 -13.03 28.95
N SER A 354 27.79 -12.50 29.89
CA SER A 354 27.58 -11.15 30.46
C SER A 354 28.53 -10.15 29.83
N GLY A 355 28.05 -8.94 29.55
CA GLY A 355 28.84 -7.85 29.00
C GLY A 355 28.00 -6.90 28.15
N LYS A 356 28.67 -6.20 27.24
CA LYS A 356 28.01 -5.31 26.29
C LYS A 356 27.43 -6.14 25.14
N ILE A 357 26.12 -6.03 24.92
CA ILE A 357 25.36 -6.78 23.92
C ILE A 357 25.07 -5.86 22.75
N ARG A 358 25.37 -6.32 21.53
CA ARG A 358 25.05 -5.62 20.30
C ARG A 358 24.25 -6.53 19.37
N VAL A 359 23.06 -6.10 18.98
CA VAL A 359 22.16 -6.82 18.08
C VAL A 359 22.13 -6.11 16.73
N LEU A 360 22.58 -6.76 15.65
CA LEU A 360 22.71 -6.17 14.31
C LEU A 360 21.41 -6.17 13.50
N SER A 361 21.26 -5.19 12.60
CA SER A 361 20.10 -5.01 11.69
C SER A 361 20.36 -5.70 10.35
N ASP A 362 21.00 -6.85 10.39
CA ASP A 362 21.42 -7.65 9.23
C ASP A 362 20.31 -8.59 8.73
N SER A 363 19.21 -8.73 9.48
CA SER A 363 18.03 -9.53 9.10
C SER A 363 16.70 -8.81 9.35
N PRO A 364 16.49 -7.61 8.79
CA PRO A 364 15.23 -6.87 8.93
C PRO A 364 14.12 -7.50 8.05
N GLU A 365 12.93 -6.89 8.05
CA GLU A 365 11.86 -7.28 7.13
C GLU A 365 12.33 -7.23 5.66
N LEU A 366 11.94 -8.24 4.87
CA LEU A 366 12.26 -8.32 3.43
C LEU A 366 11.04 -7.96 2.57
N LEU A 367 11.25 -7.05 1.63
CA LEU A 367 10.29 -6.67 0.60
C LEU A 367 10.85 -7.02 -0.79
N ASP A 368 10.21 -7.97 -1.48
CA ASP A 368 10.62 -8.38 -2.83
C ASP A 368 9.84 -7.62 -3.91
N LEU A 369 10.51 -6.66 -4.54
CA LEU A 369 9.93 -5.79 -5.58
C LEU A 369 10.05 -6.37 -6.99
N ARG A 370 10.64 -7.56 -7.15
CA ARG A 370 10.80 -8.21 -8.47
C ARG A 370 9.44 -8.58 -9.08
N GLY A 371 8.48 -8.97 -8.25
CA GLY A 371 7.12 -9.36 -8.67
C GLY A 371 6.16 -8.19 -8.92
N GLN A 372 6.41 -7.01 -8.36
CA GLN A 372 5.51 -5.85 -8.51
C GLN A 372 5.45 -5.28 -9.93
N SER A 373 6.46 -5.58 -10.76
CA SER A 373 6.43 -5.27 -12.20
C SER A 373 5.30 -6.00 -12.95
N ALA A 374 4.79 -7.11 -12.40
CA ALA A 374 3.71 -7.90 -12.98
C ALA A 374 2.31 -7.54 -12.42
N ALA A 375 2.22 -7.03 -11.19
CA ALA A 375 0.96 -6.64 -10.56
C ALA A 375 0.25 -5.48 -11.29
N ASN A 376 1.00 -4.55 -11.87
CA ASN A 376 0.45 -3.48 -12.73
C ASN A 376 -0.03 -3.96 -14.11
N SER A 377 0.12 -5.26 -14.43
CA SER A 377 -0.28 -5.85 -15.73
C SER A 377 -1.28 -7.01 -15.63
N GLY A 378 -1.79 -7.31 -14.43
CA GLY A 378 -2.82 -8.35 -14.24
C GLY A 378 -2.32 -9.79 -14.38
N ASN A 379 -1.00 -10.01 -14.41
CA ASN A 379 -0.41 -11.34 -14.48
C ASN A 379 0.26 -11.70 -13.15
N ILE A 380 -0.32 -12.69 -12.45
CA ILE A 380 0.28 -13.31 -11.28
C ILE A 380 1.46 -14.17 -11.76
N THR A 381 2.69 -13.73 -11.50
CA THR A 381 3.90 -14.55 -11.77
C THR A 381 4.30 -15.37 -10.56
N LEU A 382 4.93 -16.54 -10.80
CA LEU A 382 5.46 -17.49 -9.81
C LEU A 382 6.32 -16.89 -8.67
N GLY A 383 6.75 -15.62 -8.76
CA GLY A 383 7.51 -14.93 -7.70
C GLY A 383 6.79 -14.83 -6.36
N SER A 384 5.45 -14.78 -6.34
CA SER A 384 4.67 -14.76 -5.10
C SER A 384 4.76 -16.06 -4.27
N LEU A 385 5.22 -17.17 -4.89
CA LEU A 385 5.38 -18.48 -4.23
C LEU A 385 6.69 -18.59 -3.43
N PHE A 386 7.66 -17.69 -3.64
CA PHE A 386 8.98 -17.73 -2.99
C PHE A 386 9.09 -16.83 -1.75
N ASN A 387 8.01 -16.14 -1.35
CA ASN A 387 7.96 -15.25 -0.18
C ASN A 387 8.03 -15.97 1.19
N ASN A 388 8.29 -17.28 1.19
CA ASN A 388 8.40 -18.10 2.40
C ASN A 388 9.87 -18.33 2.83
N THR A 389 10.75 -17.38 2.49
CA THR A 389 12.15 -17.46 2.92
C THR A 389 12.24 -16.90 4.34
N ASP A 390 12.66 -17.73 5.30
CA ASP A 390 12.98 -17.25 6.65
C ASP A 390 14.09 -16.20 6.51
N VAL A 391 13.88 -14.99 7.05
CA VAL A 391 14.97 -14.01 7.17
C VAL A 391 15.82 -14.50 8.32
N GLU A 392 16.84 -15.26 7.97
CA GLU A 392 17.63 -16.00 8.94
C GLU A 392 18.58 -15.08 9.71
N ASN A 393 18.18 -14.85 10.96
CA ASN A 393 19.05 -14.74 12.14
C ASN A 393 19.85 -13.46 12.28
N PRO A 394 19.31 -12.42 12.92
CA PRO A 394 20.11 -11.25 13.22
C PRO A 394 21.31 -11.63 14.09
N THR A 395 22.49 -11.11 13.72
CA THR A 395 23.74 -11.40 14.43
C THR A 395 23.77 -10.67 15.77
N VAL A 396 24.12 -11.39 16.84
CA VAL A 396 24.33 -10.83 18.18
C VAL A 396 25.80 -10.94 18.56
N PHE A 397 26.40 -9.84 18.97
CA PHE A 397 27.75 -9.80 19.55
C PHE A 397 27.67 -9.53 21.04
N VAL A 398 28.36 -10.37 21.84
CA VAL A 398 28.53 -10.14 23.27
C VAL A 398 30.00 -9.88 23.57
N TYR A 399 30.32 -8.66 23.98
CA TYR A 399 31.65 -8.21 24.35
C TYR A 399 31.89 -8.50 25.84
N VAL A 400 32.53 -9.65 26.11
CA VAL A 400 32.87 -10.12 27.47
C VAL A 400 34.23 -9.54 27.87
N ALA A 401 34.33 -8.96 29.08
CA ALA A 401 35.50 -8.20 29.54
C ALA A 401 36.86 -8.93 29.35
N ASP A 402 36.90 -10.23 29.62
CA ASP A 402 38.14 -11.03 29.57
C ASP A 402 38.41 -11.67 28.18
N LYS A 403 37.61 -11.35 27.16
CA LYS A 403 37.78 -11.92 25.81
C LYS A 403 38.26 -10.88 24.80
N LYS A 404 39.34 -11.21 24.08
CA LYS A 404 39.89 -10.36 23.00
C LYS A 404 38.95 -10.20 21.78
N LYS A 405 38.02 -11.15 21.57
CA LYS A 405 37.04 -11.11 20.49
C LYS A 405 35.63 -11.30 21.07
N PRO A 406 34.62 -10.58 20.56
CA PRO A 406 33.25 -10.77 21.00
C PRO A 406 32.76 -12.19 20.69
N VAL A 407 31.86 -12.69 21.54
CA VAL A 407 31.13 -13.93 21.24
C VAL A 407 30.07 -13.59 20.21
N ARG A 408 30.13 -14.25 19.04
CA ARG A 408 29.12 -14.12 17.99
C ARG A 408 28.05 -15.20 18.19
N LEU A 409 26.82 -14.76 18.37
CA LEU A 409 25.63 -15.59 18.49
C LEU A 409 24.64 -15.23 17.38
N SER A 410 23.64 -16.10 17.23
CA SER A 410 22.50 -15.89 16.34
C SER A 410 21.26 -15.72 17.20
N LEU A 411 20.37 -14.77 16.88
CA LEU A 411 19.15 -14.56 17.65
C LEU A 411 18.30 -15.84 17.76
N LYS A 412 18.25 -16.71 16.73
CA LYS A 412 17.51 -18.00 16.83
C LYS A 412 18.03 -18.98 17.89
N ASN A 413 19.28 -18.80 18.31
CA ASN A 413 19.95 -19.66 19.31
C ASN A 413 19.97 -18.99 20.68
N ILE A 414 19.31 -17.85 20.85
CA ILE A 414 19.22 -17.12 22.12
C ILE A 414 17.87 -17.40 22.75
N LYS A 415 17.90 -17.89 23.98
CA LYS A 415 16.73 -18.17 24.80
C LYS A 415 16.17 -16.93 25.47
N SER A 416 17.04 -16.06 25.98
CA SER A 416 16.66 -14.81 26.63
C SER A 416 17.78 -13.79 26.60
N VAL A 417 17.40 -12.51 26.59
CA VAL A 417 18.32 -11.38 26.77
C VAL A 417 17.86 -10.56 27.96
N LYS A 418 18.78 -10.15 28.83
CA LYS A 418 18.47 -9.36 30.02
C LYS A 418 19.39 -8.15 30.10
N GLU A 419 18.85 -6.96 30.28
CA GLU A 419 19.61 -5.75 30.53
C GLU A 419 20.13 -5.68 31.97
N SER A 420 21.12 -4.83 32.20
CA SER A 420 21.76 -4.64 33.50
C SER A 420 20.81 -4.09 34.57
N ASP A 421 19.73 -3.41 34.17
CA ASP A 421 18.68 -2.92 35.06
C ASP A 421 17.68 -4.01 35.49
N GLY A 422 17.84 -5.23 34.95
CA GLY A 422 17.00 -6.38 35.23
C GLY A 422 15.90 -6.63 34.20
N HIS A 423 15.66 -5.71 33.27
CA HIS A 423 14.66 -5.86 32.22
C HIS A 423 15.01 -7.02 31.29
N ALA A 424 14.04 -7.86 30.94
CA ALA A 424 14.28 -9.08 30.17
C ALA A 424 13.45 -9.11 28.89
N TYR A 425 14.12 -9.36 27.76
CA TYR A 425 13.52 -9.57 26.46
C TYR A 425 13.41 -11.05 26.14
N LEU A 426 12.27 -11.40 25.54
CA LEU A 426 12.06 -12.69 24.91
C LEU A 426 12.55 -12.65 23.47
N VAL A 427 13.10 -13.76 22.99
CA VAL A 427 13.34 -13.93 21.56
C VAL A 427 12.15 -14.64 20.93
N GLY A 428 11.64 -14.10 19.82
CA GLY A 428 10.49 -14.66 19.15
C GLY A 428 10.55 -14.56 17.64
N LYS A 429 9.97 -15.56 16.96
CA LYS A 429 9.77 -15.53 15.50
C LYS A 429 8.45 -14.82 15.18
N ILE A 430 8.52 -13.64 14.60
CA ILE A 430 7.38 -12.87 14.11
C ILE A 430 7.03 -13.32 12.70
N GLY A 431 5.76 -13.68 12.48
CA GLY A 431 5.15 -13.79 11.16
C GLY A 431 4.21 -12.61 10.90
N ARG A 432 4.31 -12.01 9.71
CA ARG A 432 3.30 -11.06 9.25
C ARG A 432 2.10 -11.85 8.73
N GLY A 433 0.89 -11.47 9.14
CA GLY A 433 -0.33 -12.11 8.68
C GLY A 433 -0.68 -11.73 7.26
N GLY A 434 -0.01 -12.31 6.26
CA GLY A 434 -0.41 -12.24 4.86
C GLY A 434 -1.27 -13.45 4.49
N ASP A 435 -2.48 -13.18 3.98
CA ASP A 435 -3.30 -14.19 3.33
C ASP A 435 -2.80 -14.41 1.88
N LEU A 436 -3.17 -15.54 1.28
CA LEU A 436 -2.92 -15.88 -0.15
C LEU A 436 -3.47 -14.85 -1.15
N PHE A 437 -4.26 -13.88 -0.68
CA PHE A 437 -4.99 -12.88 -1.47
C PHE A 437 -4.59 -11.44 -1.19
N ASP A 438 -3.46 -11.20 -0.51
CA ASP A 438 -2.88 -9.85 -0.49
C ASP A 438 -2.53 -9.44 -1.93
N ALA A 439 -3.30 -8.52 -2.49
CA ALA A 439 -3.12 -8.00 -3.84
C ALA A 439 -1.76 -7.30 -4.04
N SER A 440 -1.03 -7.01 -2.95
CA SER A 440 0.34 -6.49 -3.00
C SER A 440 1.40 -7.60 -3.09
N GLY A 441 1.07 -8.85 -2.73
CA GLY A 441 1.97 -10.00 -2.78
C GLY A 441 3.30 -9.81 -2.04
N ALA A 442 3.37 -8.89 -1.06
CA ALA A 442 4.65 -8.25 -0.75
C ALA A 442 5.40 -8.78 0.48
N THR A 443 4.73 -9.38 1.49
CA THR A 443 5.41 -9.66 2.77
C THR A 443 4.88 -10.90 3.51
N ASN A 444 5.56 -12.04 3.32
CA ASN A 444 5.38 -13.26 4.14
C ASN A 444 6.67 -13.70 4.88
N ALA A 445 7.69 -12.85 4.94
CA ALA A 445 8.97 -13.24 5.52
C ALA A 445 8.90 -13.26 7.06
N LYS A 446 9.10 -14.44 7.66
CA LYS A 446 9.24 -14.58 9.11
C LYS A 446 10.60 -14.03 9.56
N ARG A 447 10.65 -13.31 10.68
CA ARG A 447 11.90 -12.75 11.25
C ARG A 447 11.99 -13.03 12.75
N TYR A 448 13.20 -13.11 13.29
CA TYR A 448 13.41 -13.13 14.73
C TYR A 448 13.49 -11.70 15.28
N ALA A 449 12.96 -11.50 16.48
CA ALA A 449 12.90 -10.22 17.16
C ALA A 449 13.16 -10.35 18.66
N LEU A 450 13.60 -9.26 19.27
CA LEU A 450 13.55 -9.08 20.72
C LEU A 450 12.20 -8.46 21.09
N LEU A 451 11.54 -9.09 22.06
CA LEU A 451 10.16 -8.80 22.42
C LEU A 451 10.07 -8.49 23.91
N ASP A 452 9.53 -7.32 24.20
CA ASP A 452 9.15 -6.90 25.55
C ASP A 452 7.69 -7.28 25.78
N GLN A 453 7.43 -8.04 26.85
CA GLN A 453 6.07 -8.47 27.18
C GLN A 453 5.34 -7.33 27.89
N LEU A 454 4.26 -6.83 27.28
CA LEU A 454 3.50 -5.73 27.86
C LEU A 454 2.36 -6.23 28.75
N GLU A 455 1.53 -7.15 28.24
CA GLU A 455 0.29 -7.54 28.91
C GLU A 455 -0.18 -8.92 28.44
N THR A 456 -0.70 -9.73 29.36
CA THR A 456 -1.31 -11.04 29.07
C THR A 456 -2.75 -11.06 29.58
N THR A 457 -3.71 -11.40 28.71
CA THR A 457 -5.12 -11.52 29.10
C THR A 457 -5.84 -12.58 28.27
N GLY A 458 -6.58 -13.48 28.92
CA GLY A 458 -7.49 -14.40 28.23
C GLY A 458 -6.84 -15.33 27.20
N GLY A 459 -5.59 -15.75 27.41
CA GLY A 459 -4.87 -16.62 26.46
C GLY A 459 -4.24 -15.89 25.27
N LEU A 460 -4.29 -14.56 25.25
CA LEU A 460 -3.61 -13.70 24.29
C LEU A 460 -2.60 -12.81 25.04
N THR A 461 -1.39 -12.69 24.51
CA THR A 461 -0.36 -11.82 25.06
C THR A 461 0.07 -10.78 24.04
N LEU A 462 0.21 -9.54 24.50
CA LEU A 462 0.70 -8.40 23.75
C LEU A 462 2.17 -8.17 24.08
N PHE A 463 2.97 -8.02 23.02
CA PHE A 463 4.38 -7.67 23.12
C PHE A 463 4.67 -6.42 22.29
N ARG A 464 5.72 -5.71 22.70
CA ARG A 464 6.39 -4.70 21.89
C ARG A 464 7.62 -5.35 21.27
N GLU A 465 7.76 -5.24 19.96
CA GLU A 465 9.00 -5.58 19.27
C GLU A 465 10.06 -4.54 19.62
N PHE A 466 10.85 -4.78 20.66
CA PHE A 466 11.98 -3.93 21.01
C PHE A 466 12.96 -3.79 19.83
N TYR A 467 13.08 -4.83 19.01
CA TYR A 467 13.98 -4.82 17.87
C TYR A 467 13.58 -5.85 16.81
N PRO A 468 13.67 -5.55 15.49
CA PRO A 468 14.12 -4.29 14.88
C PRO A 468 13.06 -3.19 14.69
N GLN A 469 11.75 -3.50 14.71
CA GLN A 469 10.74 -2.58 14.16
C GLN A 469 10.01 -1.65 15.15
N GLU A 470 9.99 -1.89 16.47
CA GLU A 470 9.12 -1.13 17.42
C GLU A 470 7.62 -1.25 17.12
N ASP A 471 7.21 -2.41 16.62
CA ASP A 471 5.81 -2.74 16.35
C ASP A 471 5.15 -3.50 17.52
N PHE A 472 3.83 -3.50 17.55
CA PHE A 472 3.07 -4.33 18.49
C PHE A 472 2.72 -5.67 17.87
N VAL A 473 3.01 -6.74 18.62
CA VAL A 473 2.77 -8.12 18.18
C VAL A 473 1.95 -8.89 19.20
N LEU A 474 1.13 -9.79 18.71
CA LEU A 474 0.23 -10.63 19.49
C LEU A 474 0.69 -12.07 19.46
N LYS A 475 0.51 -12.80 20.56
CA LYS A 475 0.77 -14.24 20.62
C LYS A 475 -0.38 -14.92 21.35
N ARG A 476 -0.90 -16.00 20.77
CA ARG A 476 -1.79 -16.92 21.49
C ARG A 476 -0.98 -17.86 22.36
N ASN A 477 -1.52 -18.23 23.52
CA ASN A 477 -0.92 -19.26 24.36
C ASN A 477 -0.74 -20.56 23.57
N GLY A 478 0.44 -21.17 23.70
CA GLY A 478 0.79 -22.43 23.03
C GLY A 478 1.14 -22.32 21.55
N GLN A 479 1.15 -21.13 20.95
CA GLN A 479 1.74 -20.93 19.61
C GLN A 479 3.21 -20.52 19.71
N ASP A 480 4.04 -20.94 18.76
CA ASP A 480 5.47 -20.58 18.75
C ASP A 480 5.74 -19.25 18.05
N THR A 481 4.86 -18.84 17.14
CA THR A 481 5.03 -17.63 16.33
C THR A 481 4.23 -16.44 16.87
N PHE A 482 4.85 -15.28 16.83
CA PHE A 482 4.21 -14.00 17.11
C PHE A 482 3.57 -13.47 15.84
N TYR A 483 2.45 -12.77 16.00
CA TYR A 483 1.64 -12.25 14.91
C TYR A 483 1.68 -10.72 14.93
N THR A 484 2.08 -10.13 13.82
CA THR A 484 1.96 -8.69 13.60
C THR A 484 0.90 -8.40 12.54
N PRO A 485 -0.23 -7.77 12.91
CA PRO A 485 -1.17 -7.28 11.91
C PRO A 485 -0.53 -6.11 11.14
N PRO A 486 -0.75 -6.00 9.82
CA PRO A 486 -0.22 -4.88 9.06
C PRO A 486 -0.79 -3.57 9.59
N VAL A 487 -0.04 -2.49 9.41
CA VAL A 487 -0.37 -1.18 9.99
C VAL A 487 -1.55 -0.53 9.26
N PHE A 488 -1.69 -0.74 7.95
CA PHE A 488 -2.64 0.01 7.12
C PHE A 488 -3.50 -0.91 6.24
N THR A 489 -3.00 -1.28 5.06
CA THR A 489 -3.73 -2.14 4.11
C THR A 489 -3.79 -3.59 4.59
N GLY A 490 -4.98 -4.18 4.49
CA GLY A 490 -5.21 -5.57 4.86
C GLY A 490 -5.26 -5.83 6.38
N ARG A 491 -5.20 -4.81 7.26
CA ARG A 491 -5.23 -5.00 8.72
C ARG A 491 -6.48 -5.74 9.18
N ARG A 492 -7.66 -5.28 8.76
CA ARG A 492 -8.93 -5.96 9.08
C ARG A 492 -8.98 -7.38 8.54
N THR A 493 -8.53 -7.62 7.30
CA THR A 493 -8.45 -8.97 6.72
C THR A 493 -7.54 -9.85 7.56
N SER A 494 -6.36 -9.36 7.89
CA SER A 494 -5.36 -10.06 8.70
C SER A 494 -5.90 -10.37 10.10
N LEU A 495 -6.52 -9.39 10.77
CA LEU A 495 -7.17 -9.58 12.07
C LEU A 495 -8.34 -10.55 11.99
N THR A 496 -9.11 -10.53 10.91
CA THR A 496 -10.20 -11.49 10.64
C THR A 496 -9.66 -12.91 10.54
N THR A 497 -8.57 -13.10 9.81
CA THR A 497 -7.90 -14.40 9.68
C THR A 497 -7.32 -14.86 11.01
N PHE A 498 -6.64 -13.97 11.74
CA PHE A 498 -6.07 -14.30 13.04
C PHE A 498 -7.17 -14.66 14.04
N PHE A 499 -8.23 -13.86 14.17
CA PHE A 499 -9.35 -14.07 15.10
C PHE A 499 -10.53 -14.85 14.52
N ASN A 500 -10.30 -15.69 13.50
CA ASN A 500 -11.34 -16.43 12.77
C ASN A 500 -12.24 -17.32 13.67
N THR A 501 -11.76 -17.72 14.85
CA THR A 501 -12.51 -18.52 15.83
C THR A 501 -13.30 -17.69 16.84
N CYS A 502 -13.24 -16.36 16.84
CA CYS A 502 -13.94 -15.52 17.81
C CYS A 502 -14.93 -14.53 17.16
N PRO A 503 -16.21 -14.91 16.99
CA PRO A 503 -17.22 -14.09 16.32
C PRO A 503 -17.40 -12.68 16.91
N ALA A 504 -17.28 -12.54 18.24
CA ALA A 504 -17.38 -11.25 18.91
C ALA A 504 -16.26 -10.28 18.49
N ILE A 505 -15.03 -10.78 18.38
CA ILE A 505 -13.91 -9.99 17.88
C ILE A 505 -14.07 -9.71 16.39
N LEU A 506 -14.51 -10.69 15.59
CA LEU A 506 -14.77 -10.47 14.16
C LEU A 506 -15.79 -9.35 13.92
N LYS A 507 -16.82 -9.24 14.76
CA LYS A 507 -17.77 -8.11 14.70
C LYS A 507 -17.07 -6.77 14.93
N ASN A 508 -16.23 -6.68 15.95
CA ASN A 508 -15.48 -5.46 16.28
C ASN A 508 -14.41 -5.11 15.23
N VAL A 509 -13.76 -6.12 14.64
CA VAL A 509 -12.87 -5.96 13.48
C VAL A 509 -13.65 -5.43 12.27
N GLY A 510 -14.83 -5.99 12.00
CA GLY A 510 -15.72 -5.54 10.94
C GLY A 510 -16.21 -4.10 11.12
N SER A 511 -16.37 -3.67 12.37
CA SER A 511 -16.64 -2.29 12.77
C SER A 511 -15.37 -1.48 13.05
N GLY A 512 -14.21 -1.84 12.51
CA GLY A 512 -13.00 -1.02 12.51
C GLY A 512 -12.45 -0.60 13.87
N GLN A 513 -12.89 -1.24 14.95
CA GLN A 513 -12.51 -0.85 16.31
C GLN A 513 -11.00 -1.01 16.55
N TYR A 514 -10.33 -1.82 15.73
CA TYR A 514 -8.91 -2.16 15.86
C TYR A 514 -8.05 -1.72 14.67
N ASP A 515 -8.50 -0.72 13.93
CA ASP A 515 -7.80 -0.26 12.72
C ASP A 515 -6.49 0.49 13.01
N SER A 516 -6.39 1.13 14.17
CA SER A 516 -5.14 1.77 14.57
C SER A 516 -4.11 0.74 15.04
N SER A 517 -2.83 1.06 14.84
CA SER A 517 -1.70 0.27 15.30
C SER A 517 -1.07 0.79 16.59
N ASP A 518 -1.78 1.60 17.37
CA ASP A 518 -1.27 2.14 18.64
C ASP A 518 -1.49 1.20 19.85
N LEU A 519 -0.73 1.41 20.92
CA LEU A 519 -0.79 0.58 22.13
C LEU A 519 -2.19 0.53 22.76
N SER A 520 -2.94 1.63 22.74
CA SER A 520 -4.28 1.69 23.34
C SER A 520 -5.25 0.77 22.60
N THR A 521 -5.14 0.73 21.27
CA THR A 521 -5.94 -0.13 20.41
C THR A 521 -5.64 -1.61 20.65
N TYR A 522 -4.35 -1.98 20.78
CA TYR A 522 -3.98 -3.36 21.10
C TYR A 522 -4.43 -3.77 22.50
N ARG A 523 -4.33 -2.89 23.50
CA ARG A 523 -4.85 -3.15 24.86
C ARG A 523 -6.35 -3.36 24.86
N GLN A 524 -7.10 -2.50 24.15
CA GLN A 524 -8.54 -2.66 24.00
C GLN A 524 -8.89 -4.01 23.34
N LEU A 525 -8.13 -4.42 22.32
CA LEU A 525 -8.29 -5.72 21.68
C LEU A 525 -8.06 -6.87 22.67
N LEU A 526 -7.03 -6.80 23.53
CA LEU A 526 -6.77 -7.81 24.58
C LEU A 526 -7.94 -7.92 25.55
N VAL A 527 -8.44 -6.77 26.03
CA VAL A 527 -9.59 -6.69 26.93
C VAL A 527 -10.82 -7.32 26.29
N ASP A 528 -11.14 -6.96 25.05
CA ASP A 528 -12.33 -7.47 24.36
C ASP A 528 -12.19 -8.96 24.04
N TYR A 529 -10.98 -9.42 23.69
CA TYR A 529 -10.70 -10.84 23.44
C TYR A 529 -10.93 -11.65 24.71
N SER A 530 -10.36 -11.21 25.84
CA SER A 530 -10.50 -11.90 27.12
C SER A 530 -11.94 -12.05 27.62
N LYS A 531 -12.80 -11.07 27.29
CA LYS A 531 -14.22 -11.09 27.67
C LYS A 531 -15.04 -12.04 26.79
N SER A 532 -14.65 -12.19 25.53
CA SER A 532 -15.55 -12.70 24.49
C SER A 532 -15.06 -13.98 23.81
N CYS A 533 -13.80 -14.32 23.99
CA CYS A 533 -13.14 -15.47 23.38
C CYS A 533 -12.52 -16.30 24.51
N LYS A 534 -13.10 -17.47 24.79
CA LYS A 534 -12.55 -18.46 25.72
C LYS A 534 -12.04 -19.66 24.97
#